data_AF-A0A2V5L1Q6-F1
#
_entry.id   AF-A0A2V5L1Q6-F1
#
_cell.length_a   1.000
_cell.length_b   1.000
_cell.length_c   1.000
_cell.angle_alpha   90.00
_cell.angle_beta   90.00
_cell.angle_gamma   90.00
#
_symmetry.space_group_name_H-M   'P 1'
#
loop_
_entity.id
_entity.type
_entity.pdbx_description
1 polymer ?
#
loop_
_entity_poly.entity_id
_entity_poly.type
_entity_poly.pdbx_seq_one_letter_code
_entity_poly.pdbx_strand_id
1 'polypeptide(L)'
;MASRKETRTGLTVPGLSIKDGHKVAKVPQGRLHALNDLQFRLKHAHWNVVGRDFIVVHELLDPQIEQVRAMVDGTAERVAALGASPTGLQVAFVRVRAWDDYSIGRAGTAEHLGALNLVQDGEIASHRSARAKGSGTTAWTA
;
A
#
# COMPACT_ATOMS: atom_id res chain seq x y z
N MET A 1 2.03 -23.12 13.62
CA MET A 1 1.97 -22.64 12.22
C MET A 1 3.34 -22.87 11.61
N ALA A 2 3.42 -23.52 10.43
CA ALA A 2 4.70 -23.86 9.81
C ALA A 2 5.49 -22.58 9.44
N SER A 3 6.78 -22.57 9.74
CA SER A 3 7.73 -21.55 9.28
C SER A 3 7.78 -21.60 7.75
N ARG A 4 7.07 -20.69 7.06
CA ARG A 4 7.05 -20.63 5.60
C ARG A 4 8.42 -20.15 5.12
N LYS A 5 9.17 -20.99 4.41
CA LYS A 5 10.40 -20.58 3.70
C LYS A 5 10.04 -19.46 2.72
N GLU A 6 10.70 -18.30 2.82
CA GLU A 6 10.66 -17.29 1.77
C GLU A 6 11.23 -17.90 0.49
N THR A 7 10.37 -18.14 -0.50
CA THR A 7 10.81 -18.49 -1.85
C THR A 7 11.41 -17.24 -2.50
N ARG A 8 12.72 -17.25 -2.68
CA ARG A 8 13.49 -16.22 -3.39
C ARG A 8 14.06 -16.85 -4.65
N THR A 9 14.00 -16.12 -5.76
CA THR A 9 14.62 -16.58 -7.00
C THR A 9 16.13 -16.34 -6.93
N GLY A 10 16.90 -17.04 -7.78
CA GLY A 10 18.32 -16.75 -8.00
C GLY A 10 18.54 -15.55 -8.93
N LEU A 11 17.55 -14.69 -9.10
CA LEU A 11 17.51 -13.63 -10.12
C LEU A 11 17.08 -12.30 -9.50
N THR A 12 17.49 -11.20 -10.12
CA THR A 12 17.01 -9.85 -9.81
C THR A 12 17.13 -8.97 -11.06
N VAL A 13 16.76 -7.69 -10.95
CA VAL A 13 16.89 -6.74 -12.06
C VAL A 13 18.35 -6.54 -12.49
N PRO A 14 18.64 -6.36 -13.79
CA PRO A 14 19.98 -6.04 -14.25
C PRO A 14 20.55 -4.81 -13.54
N GLY A 15 21.82 -4.87 -13.13
CA GLY A 15 22.49 -3.78 -12.43
C GLY A 15 22.39 -3.82 -10.90
N LEU A 16 21.66 -4.77 -10.31
CA LEU A 16 21.68 -5.02 -8.86
C LEU A 16 22.24 -6.40 -8.54
N SER A 17 22.95 -6.50 -7.40
CA SER A 17 23.25 -7.82 -6.83
C SER A 17 21.96 -8.47 -6.32
N ILE A 18 21.87 -9.80 -6.33
CA ILE A 18 20.70 -10.54 -5.79
C ILE A 18 20.40 -10.10 -4.36
N LYS A 19 21.44 -9.89 -3.54
CA LYS A 19 21.33 -9.41 -2.16
C LYS A 19 20.69 -8.03 -2.10
N ASP A 20 21.12 -7.11 -2.95
CA ASP A 20 20.60 -5.75 -2.97
C ASP A 20 19.18 -5.69 -3.55
N GLY A 21 18.90 -6.48 -4.59
CA GLY A 21 17.54 -6.64 -5.12
C GLY A 21 16.56 -7.08 -4.04
N HIS A 22 16.89 -8.15 -3.30
CA HIS A 22 16.06 -8.63 -2.19
C HIS A 22 15.97 -7.63 -1.03
N LYS A 23 17.03 -6.86 -0.76
CA LYS A 23 17.01 -5.80 0.25
C LYS A 23 16.07 -4.67 -0.17
N VAL A 24 16.15 -4.23 -1.43
CA VAL A 24 15.31 -3.18 -2.00
C VAL A 24 13.86 -3.63 -2.02
N ALA A 25 13.57 -4.90 -2.34
CA ALA A 25 12.21 -5.47 -2.40
C ALA A 25 11.41 -5.33 -1.10
N LYS A 26 12.07 -5.16 0.06
CA LYS A 26 11.41 -4.92 1.34
C LYS A 26 10.60 -3.61 1.36
N VAL A 27 11.07 -2.58 0.67
CA VAL A 27 10.39 -1.28 0.60
C VAL A 27 9.05 -1.38 -0.14
N PRO A 28 8.99 -1.83 -1.42
CA PRO A 28 7.72 -2.00 -2.12
C PRO A 28 6.85 -3.08 -1.47
N GLN A 29 7.39 -4.11 -0.81
CA GLN A 29 6.56 -5.04 -0.03
C GLN A 29 5.80 -4.34 1.11
N GLY A 30 6.46 -3.42 1.83
CA GLY A 30 5.79 -2.61 2.84
C GLY A 30 4.75 -1.64 2.23
N ARG A 31 4.97 -1.16 1.00
CA ARG A 31 4.00 -0.32 0.27
C ARG A 31 2.81 -1.11 -0.26
N LEU A 32 3.04 -2.34 -0.75
CA LEU A 32 2.01 -3.26 -1.18
C LEU A 32 0.99 -3.52 -0.06
N HIS A 33 1.48 -3.67 1.17
CA HIS A 33 0.65 -3.80 2.35
C HIS A 33 -0.21 -2.56 2.63
N ALA A 34 0.39 -1.38 2.61
CA ALA A 34 -0.30 -0.12 2.87
C ALA A 34 -1.36 0.19 1.79
N LEU A 35 -1.02 0.01 0.51
CA LEU A 35 -1.95 0.20 -0.60
C LEU A 35 -3.13 -0.79 -0.58
N ASN A 36 -2.88 -2.04 -0.19
CA ASN A 36 -3.95 -3.02 -0.01
C ASN A 36 -4.92 -2.58 1.09
N ASP A 37 -4.42 -2.13 2.24
CA ASP A 37 -5.28 -1.63 3.30
C ASP A 37 -6.07 -0.38 2.86
N LEU A 38 -5.42 0.55 2.15
CA LEU A 38 -6.06 1.75 1.61
C LEU A 38 -7.26 1.43 0.70
N GLN A 39 -7.13 0.49 -0.26
CA GLN A 39 -8.27 0.14 -1.13
C GLN A 39 -9.45 -0.45 -0.34
N PHE A 40 -9.18 -1.21 0.74
CA PHE A 40 -10.23 -1.78 1.57
C PHE A 40 -10.93 -0.72 2.41
N ARG A 41 -10.19 0.25 2.96
CA ARG A 41 -10.78 1.38 3.69
C ARG A 41 -11.62 2.29 2.80
N LEU A 42 -11.15 2.55 1.58
CA LEU A 42 -11.91 3.31 0.59
C LEU A 42 -13.22 2.59 0.24
N LYS A 43 -13.18 1.27 -0.01
CA LYS A 43 -14.41 0.50 -0.25
C LYS A 43 -15.33 0.45 0.97
N HIS A 44 -14.77 0.33 2.17
CA HIS A 44 -15.53 0.40 3.40
C HIS A 44 -16.29 1.73 3.51
N ALA A 45 -15.62 2.86 3.31
CA ALA A 45 -16.28 4.17 3.30
C ALA A 45 -17.34 4.29 2.19
N HIS A 46 -17.04 3.81 0.99
CA HIS A 46 -17.97 3.79 -0.15
C HIS A 46 -19.27 3.04 0.15
N TRP A 47 -19.21 1.92 0.89
CA TRP A 47 -20.42 1.18 1.30
C TRP A 47 -21.15 1.80 2.49
N ASN A 48 -20.46 2.57 3.34
CA ASN A 48 -20.98 3.01 4.64
C ASN A 48 -21.38 4.49 4.70
N VAL A 49 -21.09 5.27 3.65
CA VAL A 49 -21.50 6.67 3.59
C VAL A 49 -23.02 6.83 3.46
N VAL A 50 -23.58 7.81 4.16
CA VAL A 50 -24.99 8.22 4.07
C VAL A 50 -25.13 9.75 4.09
N GLY A 51 -26.33 10.25 3.79
CA GLY A 51 -26.67 11.67 3.91
C GLY A 51 -26.96 12.33 2.57
N ARG A 52 -27.14 13.67 2.60
CA ARG A 52 -27.58 14.46 1.43
C ARG A 52 -26.69 14.27 0.21
N ASP A 53 -25.37 14.20 0.43
CA ASP A 53 -24.38 14.14 -0.66
C ASP A 53 -23.91 12.69 -0.94
N PHE A 54 -24.71 11.69 -0.52
CA PHE A 54 -24.38 10.25 -0.61
C PHE A 54 -23.86 9.83 -1.97
N ILE A 55 -24.65 10.04 -3.04
CA ILE A 55 -24.33 9.50 -4.36
C ILE A 55 -23.03 10.10 -4.91
N VAL A 56 -22.82 11.40 -4.68
CA VAL A 56 -21.62 12.12 -5.12
C VAL A 56 -20.39 11.51 -4.48
N VAL A 57 -20.39 11.32 -3.15
CA VAL A 57 -19.22 10.74 -2.45
C VAL A 57 -19.06 9.25 -2.76
N HIS A 58 -20.17 8.50 -2.86
CA HIS A 58 -20.16 7.09 -3.21
C HIS A 58 -19.48 6.85 -4.57
N GLU A 59 -19.88 7.57 -5.60
CA GLU A 59 -19.31 7.47 -6.95
C GLU A 59 -17.91 8.09 -7.03
N LEU A 60 -17.63 9.16 -6.28
CA LEU A 60 -16.30 9.78 -6.21
C LEU A 60 -15.20 8.79 -5.78
N LEU A 61 -15.52 7.89 -4.85
CA LEU A 61 -14.53 6.97 -4.29
C LEU A 61 -14.12 5.86 -5.27
N ASP A 62 -14.98 5.47 -6.20
CA ASP A 62 -14.72 4.34 -7.10
C ASP A 62 -13.53 4.55 -8.05
N PRO A 63 -13.42 5.68 -8.77
CA PRO A 63 -12.24 5.96 -9.57
C PRO A 63 -10.93 5.96 -8.77
N GLN A 64 -10.98 6.37 -7.50
CA GLN A 64 -9.80 6.34 -6.62
C GLN A 64 -9.44 4.91 -6.21
N ILE A 65 -10.44 4.08 -5.91
CA ILE A 65 -10.23 2.66 -5.59
C ILE A 65 -9.56 1.93 -6.77
N GLU A 66 -10.01 2.19 -8.00
CA GLU A 66 -9.40 1.60 -9.20
C GLU A 66 -7.95 2.05 -9.39
N GLN A 67 -7.65 3.33 -9.16
CA GLN A 67 -6.26 3.81 -9.18
C GLN A 67 -5.39 3.12 -8.13
N VAL A 68 -5.88 2.97 -6.89
CA VAL A 68 -5.12 2.30 -5.82
C VAL A 68 -4.92 0.83 -6.15
N ARG A 69 -5.90 0.14 -6.75
CA ARG A 69 -5.76 -1.24 -7.22
C ARG A 69 -4.68 -1.40 -8.29
N ALA A 70 -4.61 -0.48 -9.25
CA ALA A 70 -3.53 -0.46 -10.24
C ALA A 70 -2.15 -0.25 -9.56
N MET A 71 -2.08 0.60 -8.54
CA MET A 71 -0.84 0.80 -7.76
C MET A 71 -0.46 -0.45 -6.96
N VAL A 72 -1.43 -1.18 -6.39
CA VAL A 72 -1.22 -2.46 -5.70
C VAL A 72 -0.53 -3.45 -6.63
N ASP A 73 -1.09 -3.63 -7.84
CA ASP A 73 -0.58 -4.56 -8.84
C ASP A 73 0.84 -4.21 -9.27
N GLY A 74 1.06 -2.97 -9.75
CA GLY A 74 2.40 -2.53 -10.16
C GLY A 74 3.44 -2.59 -9.03
N THR A 75 3.03 -2.39 -7.78
CA THR A 75 3.92 -2.54 -6.61
C THR A 75 4.26 -4.02 -6.36
N ALA A 76 3.30 -4.93 -6.48
CA ALA A 76 3.52 -6.37 -6.34
C ALA A 76 4.44 -6.89 -7.45
N GLU A 77 4.20 -6.49 -8.69
CA GLU A 77 5.07 -6.82 -9.83
C GLU A 77 6.50 -6.30 -9.62
N ARG A 78 6.66 -5.12 -9.01
CA ARG A 78 7.99 -4.60 -8.69
C ARG A 78 8.72 -5.44 -7.64
N VAL A 79 8.01 -5.96 -6.64
CA VAL A 79 8.58 -6.91 -5.66
C VAL A 79 9.04 -8.19 -6.36
N ALA A 80 8.20 -8.73 -7.26
CA ALA A 80 8.53 -9.91 -8.06
C ALA A 80 9.75 -9.69 -8.96
N ALA A 81 9.81 -8.57 -9.68
CA ALA A 81 10.93 -8.22 -10.55
C ALA A 81 12.27 -8.09 -9.79
N LEU A 82 12.23 -7.72 -8.50
CA LEU A 82 13.40 -7.64 -7.64
C LEU A 82 13.86 -9.01 -7.09
N GLY A 83 13.16 -10.10 -7.41
CA GLY A 83 13.52 -11.49 -7.05
C GLY A 83 12.81 -12.05 -5.82
N ALA A 84 11.97 -11.24 -5.16
CA ALA A 84 11.21 -11.64 -3.98
C ALA A 84 9.79 -12.09 -4.33
N SER A 85 9.18 -12.96 -3.52
CA SER A 85 7.77 -13.32 -3.66
C SER A 85 6.89 -12.24 -3.01
N PRO A 86 6.06 -11.49 -3.77
CA PRO A 86 5.12 -10.55 -3.18
C PRO A 86 4.07 -11.27 -2.34
N THR A 87 3.74 -10.71 -1.19
CA THR A 87 2.59 -11.17 -0.39
C THR A 87 1.53 -10.08 -0.29
N GLY A 88 0.34 -10.36 -0.84
CA GLY A 88 -0.88 -9.55 -0.69
C GLY A 88 -1.83 -10.07 0.39
N LEU A 89 -1.43 -11.08 1.17
CA LEU A 89 -2.30 -11.70 2.18
C LEU A 89 -2.59 -10.72 3.32
N GLN A 90 -3.87 -10.52 3.64
CA GLN A 90 -4.29 -9.59 4.70
C GLN A 90 -3.65 -9.91 6.06
N VAL A 91 -3.61 -11.20 6.41
CA VAL A 91 -2.99 -11.68 7.67
C VAL A 91 -1.50 -11.38 7.78
N ALA A 92 -0.80 -11.15 6.66
CA ALA A 92 0.62 -10.80 6.69
C ALA A 92 0.81 -9.34 7.10
N PHE A 93 0.00 -8.42 6.54
CA PHE A 93 0.14 -7.00 6.88
C PHE A 93 -0.42 -6.67 8.26
N VAL A 94 -1.54 -7.27 8.68
CA VAL A 94 -2.15 -7.01 9.99
C VAL A 94 -1.17 -7.25 11.15
N ARG A 95 -0.22 -8.19 10.98
CA ARG A 95 0.82 -8.48 11.98
C ARG A 95 1.92 -7.43 12.07
N VAL A 96 2.11 -6.60 11.04
CA VAL A 96 3.29 -5.71 10.91
C VAL A 96 2.93 -4.24 10.71
N ARG A 97 1.65 -3.92 10.49
CA ARG A 97 1.19 -2.52 10.37
C ARG A 97 1.42 -1.75 11.67
N ALA A 98 1.64 -0.45 11.54
CA ALA A 98 1.87 0.46 12.66
C ALA A 98 0.72 1.46 12.86
N TRP A 99 -0.46 1.13 12.33
CA TRP A 99 -1.63 1.99 12.34
C TRP A 99 -2.87 1.17 12.69
N ASP A 100 -3.88 1.84 13.22
CA ASP A 100 -5.14 1.23 13.63
C ASP A 100 -6.09 0.98 12.45
N ASP A 101 -7.15 0.22 12.70
CA ASP A 101 -8.24 0.03 11.76
C ASP A 101 -9.03 1.32 11.52
N TYR A 102 -9.75 1.35 10.39
CA TYR A 102 -10.69 2.42 10.11
C TYR A 102 -11.84 2.37 11.13
N SER A 103 -11.95 3.43 11.94
CA SER A 103 -12.71 3.39 13.19
C SER A 103 -14.21 3.67 13.04
N ILE A 104 -14.65 4.14 11.87
CA ILE A 104 -16.04 4.55 11.66
C ILE A 104 -16.79 3.53 10.79
N GLY A 105 -18.01 3.19 11.23
CA GLY A 105 -18.96 2.37 10.49
C GLY A 105 -19.81 3.23 9.55
N ARG A 106 -21.13 3.08 9.62
CA ARG A 106 -22.09 3.87 8.84
C ARG A 106 -22.15 5.32 9.33
N ALA A 107 -21.78 6.29 8.49
CA ALA A 107 -21.65 7.69 8.91
C ALA A 107 -21.93 8.68 7.77
N GLY A 108 -22.05 9.97 8.13
CA GLY A 108 -22.25 11.05 7.17
C GLY A 108 -21.06 11.24 6.23
N THR A 109 -21.30 11.90 5.09
CA THR A 109 -20.25 12.22 4.09
C THR A 109 -19.06 12.97 4.69
N ALA A 110 -19.30 14.00 5.49
CA ALA A 110 -18.23 14.80 6.10
C ALA A 110 -17.35 13.99 7.07
N GLU A 111 -17.96 13.08 7.83
CA GLU A 111 -17.23 12.21 8.77
C GLU A 111 -16.32 11.23 8.03
N HIS A 112 -16.85 10.58 6.98
CA HIS A 112 -16.03 9.69 6.13
C HIS A 112 -14.90 10.43 5.43
N LEU A 113 -15.15 11.62 4.88
CA LEU A 113 -14.12 12.42 4.22
C LEU A 113 -13.06 12.90 5.22
N GLY A 114 -13.43 13.31 6.43
CA GLY A 114 -12.49 13.66 7.49
C GLY A 114 -11.61 12.49 7.92
N ALA A 115 -12.21 11.32 8.12
CA ALA A 115 -11.46 10.10 8.45
C ALA A 115 -10.54 9.65 7.29
N LEU A 116 -11.01 9.72 6.04
CA LEU A 116 -10.18 9.41 4.86
C LEU A 116 -9.05 10.41 4.68
N ASN A 117 -9.23 11.68 5.02
CA ASN A 117 -8.15 12.67 4.97
C ASN A 117 -6.99 12.27 5.88
N LEU A 118 -7.26 11.90 7.14
CA LEU A 118 -6.23 11.43 8.08
C LEU A 118 -5.51 10.17 7.58
N VAL A 119 -6.27 9.23 7.01
CA VAL A 119 -5.70 8.01 6.40
C VAL A 119 -4.77 8.37 5.25
N GLN A 120 -5.20 9.25 4.33
CA GLN A 120 -4.39 9.65 3.18
C GLN A 120 -3.15 10.45 3.59
N ASP A 121 -3.24 11.33 4.58
CA ASP A 121 -2.10 12.07 5.11
C ASP A 121 -1.02 11.12 5.64
N GLY A 122 -1.43 10.11 6.41
CA GLY A 122 -0.54 9.06 6.91
C GLY A 122 0.12 8.25 5.79
N GLU A 123 -0.67 7.83 4.79
CA GLU A 123 -0.17 7.10 3.63
C GLU A 123 0.83 7.93 2.82
N ILE A 124 0.50 9.18 2.48
CA ILE A 124 1.35 10.09 1.73
C ILE A 124 2.66 10.36 2.47
N ALA A 125 2.61 10.64 3.78
CA ALA A 125 3.80 10.85 4.59
C ALA A 125 4.69 9.59 4.65
N SER A 126 4.08 8.42 4.80
CA SER A 126 4.77 7.13 4.80
C SER A 126 5.44 6.83 3.45
N HIS A 127 4.75 7.10 2.34
CA HIS A 127 5.29 7.00 0.99
C HIS A 127 6.47 7.95 0.76
N ARG A 128 6.36 9.23 1.17
CA ARG A 128 7.46 10.21 1.06
C ARG A 128 8.68 9.76 1.88
N SER A 129 8.46 9.25 3.08
CA SER A 129 9.51 8.70 3.94
C SER A 129 10.20 7.48 3.32
N ALA A 130 9.43 6.58 2.69
CA ALA A 130 9.97 5.42 1.99
C ALA A 130 10.84 5.81 0.78
N ARG A 131 10.41 6.83 0.01
CA ARG A 131 11.18 7.38 -1.11
C ARG A 131 12.51 7.98 -0.64
N ALA A 132 12.51 8.77 0.43
CA ALA A 132 13.73 9.35 0.99
C ALA A 132 14.75 8.28 1.42
N LYS A 133 14.28 7.20 2.06
CA LYS A 133 15.12 6.06 2.45
C LYS A 133 15.67 5.28 1.24
N GLY A 134 14.90 5.18 0.17
CA GLY A 134 15.31 4.53 -1.08
C GLY A 134 16.31 5.34 -1.91
N SER A 135 16.36 6.66 -1.73
CA SER A 135 17.29 7.57 -2.42
C SER A 135 18.70 7.62 -1.80
N GLY A 136 18.93 6.89 -0.70
CA GLY A 136 20.19 6.89 0.05
C GLY A 136 21.38 6.17 -0.59
N THR A 137 21.28 5.75 -1.86
CA THR A 137 22.42 5.23 -2.63
C THR A 137 22.89 6.33 -3.59
N THR A 138 23.79 7.18 -3.10
CA THR A 138 24.55 8.15 -3.88
C THR A 138 25.43 7.45 -4.92
N ALA A 139 25.09 7.58 -6.21
CA ALA A 139 26.01 7.35 -7.33
C ALA A 139 25.48 7.97 -8.64
N TRP A 140 25.02 9.22 -8.62
CA TRP A 140 24.85 10.03 -9.84
C TRP A 140 25.09 11.51 -9.49
N THR A 141 26.32 11.83 -9.11
CA THR A 141 26.89 13.16 -9.37
C THR A 141 27.85 12.97 -10.52
N ALA A 142 27.43 13.42 -11.70
CA ALA A 142 28.32 13.70 -12.82
C ALA A 142 29.16 14.94 -12.49
#